data_AF-A0A7S2CC39-F1
#
_entry.id   AF-A0A7S2CC39-F1
#
_cell.length_a   1.000
_cell.length_b   1.000
_cell.length_c   1.000
_cell.angle_alpha   90.00
_cell.angle_beta   90.00
_cell.angle_gamma   90.00
#
_symmetry.space_group_name_H-M   'P 1'
#
loop_
_entity.id
_entity.type
_entity.pdbx_description
1 polymer ?
#
loop_
_entity_poly.entity_id
_entity_poly.type
_entity_poly.pdbx_seq_one_letter_code
_entity_poly.pdbx_strand_id
1 'polypeptide(L)'
;SGVNLADGLVVDGYDFLTNELSSPANGVQADVRLCARLQRVDRHADSFTLHLSDGSTLEADLVLSTLPLGVLKRDAAEGGVDFVPPLTDCKRAAIDAIGMGTENKVVFRWAEEDIFWPDDPYLQCTDPRFRF
;
A
#
# COMPACT_ATOMS: atom_id res chain seq x y z
N SER A 1 -3.66 -26.40 -19.60
CA SER A 1 -3.25 -25.08 -20.14
C SER A 1 -2.03 -24.65 -19.38
N GLY A 2 -0.89 -24.54 -20.07
CA GLY A 2 0.42 -24.34 -19.45
C GLY A 2 0.58 -22.94 -18.88
N VAL A 3 1.25 -22.86 -17.73
CA VAL A 3 1.68 -21.63 -17.08
C VAL A 3 2.59 -20.88 -18.06
N ASN A 4 2.32 -19.58 -18.28
CA ASN A 4 3.24 -18.71 -18.98
C ASN A 4 4.42 -18.42 -18.04
N LEU A 5 5.55 -19.11 -18.24
CA LEU A 5 6.78 -18.98 -17.43
C LEU A 5 7.49 -17.61 -17.61
N ALA A 6 6.91 -16.67 -18.36
CA ALA A 6 7.41 -15.30 -18.42
C ALA A 6 7.09 -14.48 -17.15
N ASP A 7 6.11 -14.91 -16.37
CA ASP A 7 5.79 -14.30 -15.07
C ASP A 7 6.73 -14.88 -14.01
N GLY A 8 7.69 -14.07 -13.57
CA GLY A 8 8.65 -14.43 -12.54
C GLY A 8 7.99 -14.52 -11.16
N LEU A 9 8.21 -15.64 -10.45
CA LEU A 9 7.86 -15.74 -9.04
C LEU A 9 9.03 -15.23 -8.20
N VAL A 10 8.77 -14.21 -7.38
CA VAL A 10 9.72 -13.77 -6.35
C VAL A 10 9.64 -14.74 -5.18
N VAL A 11 10.67 -15.58 -5.08
CA VAL A 11 10.93 -16.46 -3.95
C VAL A 11 11.57 -15.61 -2.83
N ASP A 12 11.31 -15.96 -1.57
CA ASP A 12 11.77 -15.25 -0.36
C ASP A 12 11.07 -13.92 -0.03
N GLY A 13 10.17 -13.44 -0.89
CA GLY A 13 9.35 -12.24 -0.65
C GLY A 13 9.94 -10.96 -1.24
N TYR A 14 9.21 -9.85 -1.14
CA TYR A 14 9.58 -8.55 -1.71
C TYR A 14 10.29 -7.62 -0.70
N ASP A 15 10.58 -8.12 0.50
CA ASP A 15 11.16 -7.34 1.60
C ASP A 15 12.56 -6.81 1.26
N PHE A 16 13.33 -7.51 0.42
CA PHE A 16 14.62 -7.03 -0.10
C PHE A 16 14.51 -5.65 -0.78
N LEU A 17 13.43 -5.37 -1.52
CA LEU A 17 13.23 -4.06 -2.16
C LEU A 17 13.04 -2.97 -1.12
N THR A 18 12.25 -3.25 -0.07
CA THR A 18 12.02 -2.28 1.00
C THR A 18 13.28 -2.06 1.84
N ASN A 19 14.11 -3.08 2.00
CA ASN A 19 15.40 -2.98 2.71
C ASN A 19 16.42 -2.17 1.91
N GLU A 20 16.50 -2.36 0.59
CA GLU A 20 17.37 -1.57 -0.28
C GLU A 20 16.92 -0.09 -0.35
N LEU A 21 15.61 0.16 -0.48
CA LEU A 21 15.08 1.54 -0.52
C LEU A 21 15.22 2.28 0.81
N SER A 22 15.23 1.56 1.94
CA SER A 22 15.44 2.15 3.27
C SER A 22 16.91 2.22 3.68
N SER A 23 17.79 1.47 3.00
CA SER A 23 19.23 1.59 3.14
C SER A 23 19.70 2.97 2.64
N PRO A 24 20.76 3.55 3.23
CA PRO A 24 21.21 4.87 2.87
C PRO A 24 21.74 4.92 1.43
N ALA A 25 20.88 5.28 0.49
CA ALA A 25 21.25 5.54 -0.89
C ALA A 25 22.06 6.85 -0.94
N ASN A 26 23.28 6.79 -1.47
CA ASN A 26 24.17 7.95 -1.60
C ASN A 26 24.46 8.69 -0.29
N GLY A 27 24.40 8.01 0.86
CA GLY A 27 24.68 8.59 2.17
C GLY A 27 23.53 9.40 2.79
N VAL A 28 22.35 9.42 2.16
CA VAL A 28 21.13 10.03 2.72
C VAL A 28 20.25 8.94 3.28
N GLN A 29 20.00 8.95 4.59
CA GLN A 29 19.07 8.05 5.25
C GLN A 29 17.69 8.72 5.31
N ALA A 30 16.65 8.02 4.89
CA ALA A 30 15.28 8.50 5.04
C ALA A 30 14.87 8.51 6.53
N ASP A 31 14.29 9.62 7.01
CA ASP A 31 13.61 9.66 8.31
C ASP A 31 12.25 8.97 8.20
N VAL A 32 12.20 7.69 8.57
CA VAL A 32 10.98 6.87 8.52
C VAL A 32 10.36 6.77 9.92
N ARG A 33 9.15 7.29 10.06
CA ARG A 33 8.41 7.29 11.33
C ARG A 33 7.31 6.24 11.31
N LEU A 34 7.55 5.12 11.99
CA LEU A 34 6.55 4.08 12.20
C LEU A 34 5.54 4.50 13.28
N CYS A 35 4.35 3.91 13.25
CA CYS A 35 3.24 4.23 14.17
C CYS A 35 2.77 5.70 14.11
N ALA A 36 3.26 6.51 13.16
CA ALA A 36 2.87 7.88 12.92
C ALA A 36 1.66 7.94 11.96
N ARG A 37 0.48 7.55 12.44
CA ARG A 37 -0.73 7.54 11.59
C ARG A 37 -1.23 8.97 11.38
N LEU A 38 -1.21 9.42 10.12
CA LEU A 38 -1.82 10.67 9.68
C LEU A 38 -3.35 10.62 9.79
N GLN A 39 -3.94 11.66 10.38
CA GLN A 39 -5.39 11.84 10.46
C GLN A 39 -5.89 13.01 9.61
N ARG A 40 -5.11 14.08 9.52
CA ARG A 40 -5.52 15.30 8.81
C ARG A 40 -4.34 16.03 8.17
N VAL A 41 -4.60 16.66 7.04
CA VAL A 41 -3.68 17.56 6.33
C VAL A 41 -4.33 18.91 6.19
N ASP A 42 -3.77 19.92 6.85
CA ASP A 42 -4.11 21.32 6.60
C ASP A 42 -3.11 21.90 5.60
N ARG A 43 -3.61 22.45 4.50
CA ARG A 43 -2.83 23.19 3.52
C ARG A 43 -3.05 24.69 3.72
N HIS A 44 -1.93 25.38 3.87
CA HIS A 44 -1.85 26.84 3.89
C HIS A 44 -1.37 27.36 2.52
N ALA A 45 -1.06 28.65 2.43
CA ALA A 45 -0.59 29.24 1.17
C ALA A 45 0.68 28.56 0.65
N ASP A 46 1.68 28.42 1.53
CA ASP A 46 3.03 27.95 1.18
C ASP A 46 3.52 26.79 2.07
N SER A 47 2.65 26.23 2.92
CA SER A 47 3.01 25.16 3.86
C SER A 47 1.85 24.20 4.12
N PHE A 48 2.16 23.12 4.83
CA PHE A 48 1.24 22.09 5.25
C PHE A 48 1.48 21.74 6.71
N THR A 49 0.39 21.62 7.47
CA THR A 49 0.38 21.03 8.82
C THR A 49 -0.24 19.64 8.75
N LEU A 50 0.51 18.64 9.22
CA LEU A 50 0.08 17.25 9.28
C LEU A 50 -0.27 16.90 10.72
N HIS A 51 -1.49 16.43 10.98
CA HIS A 51 -1.94 16.03 12.30
C HIS A 51 -1.91 14.52 12.43
N LEU A 52 -1.18 14.02 13.43
CA LEU A 52 -1.02 12.61 13.71
C LEU A 52 -2.01 12.15 14.79
N SER A 53 -2.28 10.85 14.81
CA SER A 53 -3.25 10.26 15.74
C SER A 53 -2.86 10.31 17.21
N ASP A 54 -1.59 10.56 17.51
CA ASP A 54 -1.09 10.77 18.88
C ASP A 54 -1.26 12.23 19.35
N GLY A 55 -1.85 13.10 18.52
CA GLY A 55 -2.05 14.52 18.78
C GLY A 55 -0.85 15.40 18.44
N SER A 56 0.25 14.83 17.94
CA SER A 56 1.40 15.60 17.46
C SER A 56 1.16 16.16 16.05
N THR A 57 1.93 17.19 15.70
CA THR A 57 1.89 17.81 14.38
C THR A 57 3.27 17.85 13.71
N LEU A 58 3.27 17.83 12.39
CA LEU A 58 4.46 18.05 11.56
C LEU A 58 4.20 19.17 10.56
N GLU A 59 5.20 20.00 10.31
CA GLU A 59 5.15 21.07 9.31
C GLU A 59 5.99 20.69 8.09
N ALA A 60 5.51 21.02 6.89
CA ALA A 60 6.22 20.76 5.64
C ALA A 60 5.87 21.79 4.55
N ASP A 61 6.81 22.09 3.66
CA ASP A 61 6.55 22.94 2.50
C ASP A 61 5.84 22.18 1.36
N LEU A 62 6.04 20.85 1.31
CA LEU A 62 5.49 19.96 0.27
C LEU A 62 5.09 18.61 0.86
N VAL A 63 4.01 18.03 0.34
CA VAL A 63 3.49 16.71 0.76
C VAL A 63 3.27 15.82 -0.46
N LEU A 64 3.88 14.64 -0.45
CA LEU A 64 3.61 13.56 -1.40
C LEU A 64 2.75 12.49 -0.72
N SER A 65 1.56 12.23 -1.24
CA SER A 65 0.67 11.20 -0.71
C SER A 65 0.79 9.91 -1.52
N THR A 66 1.15 8.82 -0.83
CA THR A 66 1.16 7.45 -1.35
C THR A 66 0.13 6.58 -0.64
N LEU A 67 -0.93 7.20 -0.11
CA LEU A 67 -1.99 6.50 0.60
C LEU A 67 -2.70 5.50 -0.34
N PRO A 68 -3.04 4.29 0.15
CA PRO A 68 -3.85 3.36 -0.62
C PRO A 68 -5.20 3.97 -1.01
N LEU A 69 -5.73 3.60 -2.18
CA LEU A 69 -7.02 4.08 -2.66
C LEU A 69 -8.16 3.86 -1.65
N GLY A 70 -8.17 2.73 -0.95
CA GLY A 70 -9.17 2.43 0.08
C GLY A 70 -9.13 3.36 1.29
N VAL A 71 -7.98 3.97 1.59
CA VAL A 71 -7.86 5.01 2.64
C VAL A 71 -8.41 6.33 2.12
N LEU A 72 -8.10 6.69 0.88
CA LEU A 72 -8.59 7.92 0.23
C LEU A 72 -10.11 7.93 0.02
N LYS A 73 -10.72 6.75 -0.10
CA LYS A 73 -12.18 6.57 -0.21
C LYS A 73 -12.92 6.55 1.13
N ARG A 74 -12.20 6.35 2.24
CA ARG A 74 -12.82 6.16 3.55
C ARG A 74 -13.09 7.50 4.22
N ASP A 75 -14.17 7.56 4.97
CA ASP A 75 -14.46 8.73 5.82
C ASP A 75 -13.37 8.92 6.89
N ALA A 76 -13.09 10.18 7.23
CA ALA A 76 -12.07 10.53 8.22
C ALA A 76 -12.36 9.91 9.61
N ALA A 77 -13.63 9.83 10.01
CA ALA A 77 -14.04 9.21 11.27
C ALA A 77 -13.83 7.68 11.28
N GLU A 78 -13.79 7.04 10.11
CA GLU A 78 -13.65 5.59 9.96
C GLU A 78 -12.22 5.15 9.58
N GLY A 79 -11.28 6.09 9.61
CA GLY A 79 -9.87 5.81 9.38
C GLY A 79 -9.30 6.31 8.07
N GLY A 80 -10.07 7.10 7.31
CA GLY A 80 -9.57 7.94 6.22
C GLY A 80 -8.70 9.11 6.72
N VAL A 81 -8.30 9.98 5.80
CA VAL A 81 -7.53 11.20 6.08
C VAL A 81 -8.37 12.41 5.68
N ASP A 82 -8.48 13.36 6.60
CA ASP A 82 -9.17 14.62 6.36
C ASP A 82 -8.24 15.62 5.65
N PHE A 83 -8.66 16.18 4.52
CA PHE A 83 -7.89 17.16 3.77
C PHE A 83 -8.58 18.50 3.86
N VAL A 84 -7.86 19.53 4.31
CA VAL A 84 -8.38 20.89 4.40
C VAL A 84 -7.46 21.88 3.67
N PRO A 85 -7.94 22.56 2.62
CA PRO A 85 -9.26 22.41 2.02
C PRO A 85 -9.44 21.01 1.42
N PRO A 86 -10.70 20.55 1.26
CA PRO A 86 -10.99 19.26 0.64
C PRO A 86 -10.31 19.12 -0.72
N LEU A 87 -9.97 17.88 -1.10
CA LEU A 87 -9.48 17.59 -2.45
C LEU A 87 -10.43 18.17 -3.52
N THR A 88 -9.93 18.52 -4.69
CA THR A 88 -10.80 19.08 -5.75
C THR A 88 -11.85 18.07 -6.19
N ASP A 89 -12.99 18.53 -6.72
CA ASP A 89 -14.05 17.66 -7.23
C ASP A 89 -13.53 16.67 -8.28
N CYS A 90 -12.64 17.13 -9.15
CA CYS A 90 -11.99 16.28 -10.16
C CYS A 90 -11.21 15.12 -9.52
N LYS A 91 -10.46 15.38 -8.43
CA LYS A 91 -9.71 14.34 -7.71
C LYS A 91 -10.66 13.37 -7.00
N ARG A 92 -11.71 13.88 -6.34
CA ARG A 92 -12.73 13.03 -5.70
C ARG A 92 -13.42 12.12 -6.71
N ALA A 93 -13.89 12.67 -7.83
CA ALA A 93 -14.55 11.88 -8.87
C ALA A 93 -13.62 10.79 -9.44
N ALA A 94 -12.34 11.10 -9.64
CA ALA A 94 -11.36 10.11 -10.09
C ALA A 94 -11.11 9.02 -9.05
N ILE A 95 -11.01 9.38 -7.76
CA ILE A 95 -10.90 8.42 -6.65
C ILE A 95 -12.12 7.49 -6.66
N ASP A 96 -13.33 8.05 -6.69
CA ASP A 96 -14.58 7.30 -6.60
C ASP A 96 -14.76 6.32 -7.76
N ALA A 97 -14.40 6.73 -8.98
CA ALA A 97 -14.54 5.93 -10.19
C ALA A 97 -13.69 4.64 -10.20
N ILE A 98 -12.57 4.59 -9.47
CA ILE A 98 -11.67 3.44 -9.51
C ILE A 98 -12.10 2.39 -8.48
N GLY A 99 -12.49 1.19 -8.92
CA GLY A 99 -12.83 0.09 -8.03
C GLY A 99 -11.62 -0.41 -7.23
N MET A 100 -11.83 -0.76 -5.95
CA MET A 100 -10.82 -1.44 -5.14
C MET A 100 -11.29 -2.87 -4.85
N GLY A 101 -10.61 -3.86 -5.42
CA GLY A 101 -10.82 -5.26 -5.10
C GLY A 101 -10.24 -5.62 -3.73
N THR A 102 -10.79 -6.65 -3.10
CA THR A 102 -10.19 -7.27 -1.91
C THR A 102 -9.77 -8.69 -2.30
N GLU A 103 -8.50 -9.00 -2.10
CA GLU A 103 -7.94 -10.34 -2.24
C GLU A 103 -7.32 -10.74 -0.90
N ASN A 104 -7.75 -11.86 -0.34
CA ASN A 104 -7.18 -12.42 0.88
C ASN A 104 -6.38 -13.67 0.51
N LYS A 105 -5.24 -13.86 1.18
CA LYS A 105 -4.41 -15.04 1.02
C LYS A 105 -4.48 -15.86 2.30
N VAL A 106 -4.60 -17.18 2.14
CA VAL A 106 -4.51 -18.14 3.25
C VAL A 106 -3.25 -18.95 3.02
N VAL A 107 -2.37 -18.97 4.00
CA VAL A 107 -1.11 -19.71 3.95
C VAL A 107 -1.22 -20.89 4.90
N PHE A 108 -1.02 -22.09 4.36
CA PHE A 108 -0.98 -23.32 5.11
C PHE A 108 0.44 -23.87 5.11
N ARG A 109 0.87 -24.43 6.24
CA ARG A 109 2.18 -25.06 6.40
C ARG A 109 1.97 -26.48 6.87
N TRP A 110 2.60 -27.42 6.19
CA TRP A 110 2.54 -28.86 6.49
C TRP A 110 3.93 -29.37 6.82
N ALA A 111 4.00 -30.50 7.53
CA ALA A 111 5.24 -31.26 7.65
C ALA A 111 5.55 -31.95 6.31
N GLU A 112 6.82 -32.19 6.01
CA GLU A 112 7.21 -32.73 4.70
C GLU A 112 6.57 -34.11 4.43
N GLU A 113 6.43 -34.92 5.47
CA GLU A 113 5.77 -36.24 5.42
C GLU A 113 4.26 -36.18 5.11
N ASP A 114 3.61 -35.03 5.31
CA ASP A 114 2.18 -34.83 5.09
C ASP A 114 1.87 -34.21 3.71
N ILE A 115 2.89 -33.89 2.92
CA ILE A 115 2.74 -33.32 1.58
C ILE A 115 2.30 -34.42 0.61
N PHE A 116 1.06 -34.32 0.12
CA PHE A 116 0.48 -35.29 -0.82
C PHE A 116 0.38 -34.78 -2.27
N TRP A 117 0.76 -33.52 -2.53
CA TRP A 117 0.76 -32.91 -3.86
C TRP A 117 2.17 -32.90 -4.48
N PRO A 118 2.30 -32.79 -5.82
CA PRO A 118 3.60 -32.73 -6.50
C PRO A 118 4.43 -31.53 -6.05
N ASP A 119 5.75 -31.69 -6.07
CA ASP A 119 6.74 -30.67 -5.69
C ASP A 119 6.99 -29.62 -6.81
N ASP A 120 5.97 -29.33 -7.60
CA ASP A 120 6.02 -28.34 -8.67
C ASP A 120 5.32 -27.04 -8.23
N PRO A 121 5.91 -25.85 -8.41
CA PRO A 121 5.27 -24.59 -8.07
C PRO A 121 3.99 -24.40 -8.90
N TYR A 122 2.85 -24.35 -8.21
CA TYR A 122 1.54 -24.27 -8.85
C TYR A 122 0.80 -22.98 -8.45
N LEU A 123 0.54 -22.12 -9.43
CA LEU A 123 -0.28 -20.92 -9.28
C LEU A 123 -1.55 -21.09 -10.13
N GLN A 124 -2.72 -21.10 -9.49
CA GLN A 124 -3.99 -21.14 -10.19
C GLN A 124 -4.85 -19.92 -9.80
N CYS A 125 -4.99 -18.98 -10.73
CA CYS A 125 -5.98 -17.91 -10.60
C CYS A 125 -7.31 -18.38 -11.19
N THR A 126 -8.31 -18.61 -10.34
CA THR A 126 -9.64 -19.02 -10.80
C THR A 126 -10.54 -17.84 -11.17
N ASP A 127 -10.14 -16.60 -10.86
CA ASP A 127 -10.89 -15.39 -11.22
C ASP A 127 -10.78 -15.12 -12.73
N PRO A 128 -11.91 -15.17 -13.47
CA PRO A 128 -11.90 -14.98 -14.92
C PRO A 128 -11.44 -13.58 -15.36
N ARG A 129 -11.39 -12.59 -14.47
CA ARG A 129 -10.89 -11.24 -14.78
C ARG A 129 -9.37 -11.15 -14.86
N PHE A 130 -8.67 -12.13 -14.27
CA PHE A 130 -7.21 -12.18 -14.20
C PHE A 130 -6.64 -13.41 -14.93
N ARG A 131 -7.46 -14.08 -15.75
CA ARG A 131 -7.01 -15.07 -16.73
C ARG A 131 -6.66 -14.33 -18.01
N PHE A 132 -5.36 -14.16 -18.28
CA PHE A 132 -4.85 -13.69 -19.57
C PHE A 132 -4.87 -14.81 -20.60
#